data_AF-A0A956ZH01-F1
#
_entry.id   AF-A0A956ZH01-F1
#
_cell.length_a   1.000
_cell.length_b   1.000
_cell.length_c   1.000
_cell.angle_alpha   90.00
_cell.angle_beta   90.00
_cell.angle_gamma   90.00
#
_symmetry.space_group_name_H-M   'P 1'
#
loop_
_entity.id
_entity.type
_entity.pdbx_description
1 polymer ?
#
loop_
_entity_poly.entity_id
_entity_poly.type
_entity_poly.pdbx_seq_one_letter_code
_entity_poly.pdbx_strand_id
1 'polypeptide(L)'
;MTSTNQFVWCGSLRCEVRDGSGASISQYFARGQLNGANKTYFSQDHVTSTREVTNDFADILARYSYDPFGRMTLSEGSESADFRYAQYY
;
A
#
# COMPACT_ATOMS: atom_id res chain seq x y z
N MET A 1 14.65 -17.52 2.37
CA MET A 1 13.21 -17.82 2.50
C MET A 1 12.52 -17.11 1.36
N THR A 2 11.83 -17.82 0.49
CA THR A 2 11.06 -17.22 -0.61
C THR A 2 9.67 -16.92 -0.07
N SER A 3 9.30 -15.64 0.06
CA SER A 3 7.91 -15.28 0.32
C SER A 3 7.09 -15.52 -0.94
N THR A 4 5.89 -16.07 -0.79
CA THR A 4 4.94 -16.26 -1.88
C THR A 4 3.77 -15.31 -1.64
N ASN A 5 3.48 -14.45 -2.63
CA ASN A 5 2.34 -13.55 -2.59
C ASN A 5 1.33 -13.98 -3.65
N GLN A 6 0.13 -14.35 -3.22
CA GLN A 6 -0.98 -14.74 -4.09
C GLN A 6 -2.03 -13.63 -4.07
N PHE A 7 -2.38 -13.08 -5.23
CA PHE A 7 -3.33 -11.96 -5.32
C PHE A 7 -4.76 -12.44 -5.61
N VAL A 8 -5.71 -11.91 -4.85
CA VAL A 8 -7.14 -11.97 -5.18
C VAL A 8 -7.51 -10.71 -5.95
N TRP A 9 -8.12 -10.89 -7.12
CA TRP A 9 -8.50 -9.80 -8.03
C TRP A 9 -10.00 -9.53 -7.98
N CYS A 10 -10.39 -8.25 -7.87
CA CYS A 10 -11.75 -7.80 -8.15
C CYS A 10 -11.75 -6.98 -9.43
N GLY A 11 -12.11 -7.62 -10.55
CA GLY A 11 -11.96 -7.02 -11.87
C GLY A 11 -10.48 -6.77 -12.18
N SER A 12 -10.12 -5.52 -12.48
CA SER A 12 -8.75 -5.12 -12.83
C SER A 12 -7.89 -4.69 -11.65
N LEU A 13 -8.41 -4.75 -10.41
CA LEU A 13 -7.70 -4.31 -9.21
C LEU A 13 -7.43 -5.50 -8.29
N ARG A 14 -6.32 -5.41 -7.53
CA ARG A 14 -5.99 -6.36 -6.47
C ARG A 14 -6.75 -5.95 -5.21
N CYS A 15 -7.48 -6.89 -4.63
CA CYS A 15 -8.30 -6.67 -3.43
C CYS A 15 -7.70 -7.28 -2.17
N GLU A 16 -6.85 -8.30 -2.33
CA GLU A 16 -6.24 -8.99 -1.21
C GLU A 16 -4.92 -9.62 -1.68
N VAL A 17 -3.94 -9.69 -0.80
CA VAL A 17 -2.76 -10.55 -0.95
C VAL A 17 -2.74 -11.61 0.14
N ARG A 18 -2.40 -12.82 -0.25
CA ARG A 18 -2.29 -14.00 0.61
C ARG A 18 -0.88 -14.56 0.59
N ASP A 19 -0.51 -15.26 1.65
CA ASP A 19 0.75 -16.00 1.72
C ASP A 19 0.68 -17.33 0.94
N GLY A 20 1.77 -18.11 0.95
CA GLY A 20 1.83 -19.41 0.29
C GLY A 20 0.90 -20.49 0.88
N SER A 21 0.34 -20.27 2.07
CA SER A 21 -0.66 -21.15 2.68
C SER A 21 -2.10 -20.76 2.30
N GLY A 22 -2.27 -19.63 1.61
CA GLY A 22 -3.57 -19.04 1.29
C GLY A 22 -4.16 -18.18 2.41
N ALA A 23 -3.39 -17.88 3.47
CA ALA A 23 -3.84 -16.99 4.53
C ALA A 23 -3.75 -15.52 4.08
N SER A 24 -4.79 -14.73 4.39
CA SER A 24 -4.83 -13.28 4.08
C SER A 24 -3.74 -12.53 4.84
N ILE A 25 -2.89 -11.79 4.11
CA ILE A 25 -1.89 -10.88 4.67
C ILE A 25 -2.48 -9.47 4.74
N SER A 26 -3.03 -9.00 3.60
CA SER A 26 -3.54 -7.63 3.46
C SER A 26 -4.77 -7.58 2.56
N GLN A 27 -5.73 -6.73 2.92
CA GLN A 27 -6.86 -6.36 2.08
C GLN A 27 -6.69 -4.93 1.57
N TYR A 28 -7.09 -4.68 0.34
CA TYR A 28 -6.83 -3.44 -0.38
C TYR A 28 -8.11 -2.71 -0.74
N PHE A 29 -8.08 -1.40 -0.58
CA PHE A 29 -9.16 -0.48 -0.86
C PHE A 29 -8.63 0.68 -1.71
N ALA A 30 -9.53 1.49 -2.29
CA ALA A 30 -9.14 2.56 -3.21
C ALA A 30 -8.09 3.53 -2.60
N ARG A 31 -8.17 3.81 -1.30
CA ARG A 31 -7.32 4.75 -0.56
C ARG A 31 -6.86 4.20 0.79
N GLY A 32 -6.59 2.90 0.85
CA GLY A 32 -6.09 2.31 2.09
C GLY A 32 -5.87 0.82 1.99
N GLN A 33 -5.28 0.27 3.02
CA GLN A 33 -5.14 -1.17 3.19
C GLN A 33 -5.35 -1.57 4.65
N LEU A 34 -5.77 -2.82 4.82
CA LEU A 34 -5.92 -3.46 6.11
C LEU A 34 -4.93 -4.62 6.19
N ASN A 35 -3.90 -4.49 7.04
CA ASN A 35 -2.90 -5.52 7.29
C ASN A 35 -3.27 -6.24 8.59
N GLY A 36 -4.00 -7.36 8.51
CA GLY A 36 -4.62 -7.98 9.67
C GLY A 36 -5.63 -7.05 10.34
N ALA A 37 -5.27 -6.48 11.50
CA ALA A 37 -6.10 -5.48 12.20
C ALA A 37 -5.64 -4.03 11.97
N ASN A 38 -4.47 -3.82 11.38
CA ASN A 38 -3.88 -2.51 11.20
C ASN A 38 -4.47 -1.83 9.96
N LYS A 39 -5.24 -0.76 10.19
CA LYS A 39 -5.80 0.08 9.12
C LYS A 39 -4.85 1.20 8.78
N THR A 40 -4.67 1.39 7.48
CA THR A 40 -3.91 2.52 6.96
C THR A 40 -4.70 3.21 5.86
N TYR A 41 -4.55 4.53 5.79
CA TYR A 41 -5.25 5.39 4.86
C TYR A 41 -4.24 6.16 4.02
N PHE A 42 -4.58 6.37 2.75
CA PHE A 42 -3.67 6.92 1.76
C PHE A 42 -4.17 8.24 1.20
N SER A 43 -3.30 9.25 1.20
CA SER A 43 -3.41 10.35 0.25
C SER A 43 -2.75 9.93 -1.06
N GLN A 44 -3.33 10.33 -2.19
CA GLN A 44 -2.81 9.98 -3.52
C GLN A 44 -2.80 11.19 -4.43
N ASP A 45 -1.85 11.21 -5.37
CA ASP A 45 -1.80 12.21 -6.43
C ASP A 45 -2.70 11.84 -7.63
N HIS A 46 -2.64 12.65 -8.71
CA HIS A 46 -3.48 12.51 -9.89
C HIS A 46 -3.22 11.24 -10.72
N VAL A 47 -2.03 10.62 -10.59
CA VAL A 47 -1.74 9.31 -11.20
C VAL A 47 -1.93 8.16 -10.20
N THR A 48 -2.54 8.43 -9.04
CA THR A 48 -2.81 7.46 -7.99
C THR A 48 -1.53 6.94 -7.30
N SER A 49 -0.46 7.75 -7.24
CA SER A 49 0.68 7.43 -6.37
C SER A 49 0.37 7.78 -4.93
N THR A 50 0.63 6.87 -3.99
CA THR A 50 0.46 7.11 -2.55
C THR A 50 1.47 8.14 -2.05
N ARG A 51 1.02 9.29 -1.53
CA ARG A 51 1.90 10.39 -1.07
C ARG A 51 2.06 10.42 0.44
N GLU A 52 1.06 9.96 1.17
CA GLU A 52 1.09 9.88 2.63
C GLU A 52 0.30 8.67 3.09
N VAL A 53 0.77 8.05 4.16
CA VAL A 53 0.12 6.94 4.85
C VAL A 53 -0.17 7.37 6.27
N THR A 54 -1.41 7.23 6.71
CA THR A 54 -1.81 7.51 8.09
C THR A 54 -2.49 6.31 8.74
N ASN A 55 -2.53 6.27 10.07
CA ASN A 55 -3.33 5.31 10.84
C ASN A 55 -4.75 5.84 11.12
N ASP A 56 -5.53 5.08 11.90
CA ASP A 56 -6.88 5.46 12.36
C ASP A 56 -6.92 6.73 13.23
N PHE A 57 -5.79 7.13 13.80
CA PHE A 57 -5.63 8.34 14.63
C PHE A 57 -5.09 9.54 13.84
N ALA A 58 -4.96 9.39 12.52
CA ALA A 58 -4.36 10.38 11.61
C ALA A 58 -2.88 10.67 11.87
N ASP A 59 -2.16 9.80 12.59
CA ASP A 59 -0.70 9.89 12.69
C ASP A 59 -0.07 9.53 11.35
N ILE A 60 0.95 10.29 10.93
CA ILE A 60 1.71 10.03 9.71
C ILE A 60 2.63 8.82 9.96
N LEU A 61 2.34 7.72 9.26
CA LEU A 61 3.17 6.51 9.26
C LEU A 61 4.28 6.57 8.20
N ALA A 62 4.02 7.27 7.10
CA ALA A 62 4.98 7.52 6.03
C ALA A 62 4.58 8.69 5.14
N ARG A 63 5.58 9.40 4.59
CA ARG A 63 5.40 10.41 3.53
C ARG A 63 6.39 10.20 2.39
N TYR A 64 5.86 10.11 1.17
CA TYR A 64 6.62 9.80 -0.03
C TYR A 64 6.65 10.96 -1.01
N SER A 65 7.83 11.19 -1.59
CA SER A 65 8.01 11.98 -2.80
C SER A 65 8.49 11.08 -3.92
N TYR A 66 7.97 11.26 -5.13
CA TYR A 66 8.42 10.55 -6.33
C TYR A 66 8.92 11.55 -7.36
N ASP A 67 10.00 11.20 -8.04
CA ASP A 67 10.34 11.84 -9.31
C ASP A 67 9.37 11.37 -10.44
N PRO A 68 9.43 11.98 -11.63
CA PRO A 68 8.54 11.61 -12.75
C PRO A 68 8.65 10.15 -13.23
N PHE A 69 9.71 9.44 -12.87
CA PHE A 69 9.96 8.05 -13.27
C PHE A 69 9.75 7.07 -12.11
N GLY A 70 9.16 7.53 -10.99
CA GLY A 70 8.77 6.69 -9.86
C GLY A 70 9.88 6.44 -8.85
N ARG A 71 11.03 7.12 -8.95
CA ARG A 71 12.06 7.02 -7.91
C ARG A 71 11.52 7.65 -6.63
N MET A 72 11.32 6.80 -5.63
CA MET A 72 10.80 7.18 -4.32
C MET A 72 11.88 7.80 -3.43
N THR A 73 11.51 8.84 -2.70
CA THR A 73 12.19 9.36 -1.51
C THR A 73 11.21 9.33 -0.34
N LEU A 74 11.60 8.68 0.76
CA LEU A 74 10.86 8.68 2.02
C LEU A 74 11.30 9.88 2.84
N SER A 75 10.40 10.85 3.06
CA SER A 75 10.72 12.07 3.80
C SER A 75 10.40 11.96 5.30
N GLU A 76 9.51 11.06 5.68
CA GLU A 76 9.04 10.89 7.05
C GLU A 76 8.49 9.47 7.25
N GLY A 77 8.63 8.92 8.47
CA GLY A 77 8.10 7.60 8.84
C GLY A 77 8.97 6.43 8.39
N SER A 78 8.48 5.21 8.62
CA SER A 78 9.17 3.95 8.29
C SER A 78 8.25 2.86 7.74
N GLU A 79 6.94 3.05 7.81
CA GLU A 79 5.97 2.10 7.28
C GLU A 79 5.91 2.17 5.75
N SER A 80 5.54 1.06 5.13
CA SER A 80 5.38 0.98 3.68
C SER A 80 3.94 0.72 3.30
N ALA A 81 3.37 1.56 2.43
CA ALA A 81 2.24 1.14 1.61
C ALA A 81 2.68 0.04 0.65
N ASP A 82 1.81 -0.95 0.42
CA ASP A 82 2.05 -2.01 -0.56
C ASP A 82 2.00 -1.44 -1.97
N PHE A 83 1.11 -0.47 -2.22
CA PHE A 83 1.04 0.24 -3.49
C PHE A 83 1.58 1.65 -3.38
N ARG A 84 2.63 1.93 -4.16
CA ARG A 84 3.40 3.19 -4.08
C ARG A 84 3.15 4.05 -5.31
N TYR A 85 4.12 4.14 -6.21
CA TYR A 85 4.02 4.94 -7.42
C TYR A 85 2.96 4.36 -8.36
N ALA A 86 2.02 5.17 -8.82
CA ALA A 86 0.99 4.79 -9.80
C ALA A 86 0.33 3.41 -9.55
N GLN A 87 0.03 3.08 -8.29
CA GLN A 87 -0.54 1.79 -7.88
C GLN A 87 0.30 0.53 -8.20
N TYR A 88 1.59 0.69 -8.49
CA TYR A 88 2.50 -0.45 -8.59
C TYR A 88 2.80 -1.04 -7.20
N TYR A 89 2.90 -2.37 -7.18
CA TYR A 89 3.20 -3.19 -5.99
C TYR A 89 4.70 -3.42 -5.87
#